data_AF-A0A4S1FXJ0-F1
#
_entry.id   AF-A0A4S1FXJ0-F1
#
_cell.length_a   1.000
_cell.length_b   1.000
_cell.length_c   1.000
_cell.angle_alpha   90.00
_cell.angle_beta   90.00
_cell.angle_gamma   90.00
#
_symmetry.space_group_name_H-M   'P 1'
#
loop_
_entity.id
_entity.type
_entity.pdbx_description
1 polymer ?
#
loop_
_entity_poly.entity_id
_entity_poly.type
_entity_poly.pdbx_seq_one_letter_code
_entity_poly.pdbx_strand_id
1 'polypeptide(L)'
;AELVVGGARYAEALVASEAFAEKTGALQIHAFNQEETLLGQGTLGLEIEADLPEIDTLLVAVGGGGLIGGIAAWFSGRIRIVAIEPEGAPTLYKAFEA
;
A
#
# COMPACT_ATOMS: atom_id res chain seq x y z
N ALA A 1 -7.69 -0.99 -20.27
CA ALA A 1 -6.24 -0.77 -20.09
C ALA A 1 -5.51 -1.54 -21.18
N GLU A 2 -4.38 -1.02 -21.65
CA GLU A 2 -3.46 -1.74 -22.53
C GLU A 2 -2.41 -2.43 -21.65
N LEU A 3 -2.25 -3.75 -21.80
CA LEU A 3 -1.28 -4.52 -21.03
C LEU A 3 -0.04 -4.78 -21.88
N VAL A 4 1.12 -4.41 -21.36
CA VAL A 4 2.43 -4.74 -21.95
C VAL A 4 3.13 -5.72 -21.02
N VAL A 5 3.39 -6.94 -21.51
CA VAL A 5 4.11 -7.97 -20.77
C VAL A 5 5.55 -8.00 -21.25
N GLY A 6 6.50 -7.79 -20.34
CA GLY A 6 7.94 -7.82 -20.63
C GLY A 6 8.74 -8.13 -19.38
N GLY A 7 9.96 -8.65 -19.56
CA GLY A 7 10.80 -9.15 -18.48
C GLY A 7 10.38 -10.53 -17.96
N ALA A 8 11.34 -11.29 -17.43
CA ALA A 8 11.07 -12.58 -16.78
C ALA A 8 10.69 -12.43 -15.30
N ARG A 9 10.94 -11.26 -14.72
CA ARG A 9 10.74 -10.93 -13.29
C ARG A 9 10.20 -9.52 -13.15
N TYR A 10 9.57 -9.23 -12.02
CA TYR A 10 9.02 -7.90 -11.71
C TYR A 10 10.05 -6.78 -11.89
N ALA A 11 11.28 -6.96 -11.42
CA ALA A 11 12.32 -5.94 -11.54
C ALA A 11 12.63 -5.57 -13.00
N GLU A 12 12.59 -6.55 -13.92
CA GLU A 12 12.79 -6.31 -15.35
C GLU A 12 11.58 -5.58 -15.97
N ALA A 13 10.37 -5.92 -15.53
CA ALA A 13 9.15 -5.22 -15.94
C ALA A 13 9.10 -3.77 -15.41
N LEU A 14 9.59 -3.52 -14.20
CA LEU A 14 9.68 -2.18 -13.61
C LEU A 14 10.62 -1.28 -14.43
N VAL A 15 11.82 -1.76 -14.77
CA VAL A 15 12.76 -1.03 -15.64
C VAL A 15 12.13 -0.68 -16.99
N ALA A 16 11.39 -1.62 -17.59
CA ALA A 16 10.68 -1.36 -18.84
C ALA A 16 9.56 -0.31 -18.68
N SER A 17 8.84 -0.32 -17.56
CA SER A 17 7.82 0.69 -17.22
C SER A 17 8.43 2.08 -17.04
N GLU A 18 9.57 2.19 -16.35
CA GLU A 18 10.29 3.45 -16.14
C GLU A 18 10.77 4.04 -17.48
N ALA A 19 11.42 3.22 -18.32
CA ALA A 19 11.85 3.63 -19.65
C ALA A 19 10.68 4.07 -20.56
N PHE A 20 9.52 3.44 -20.43
CA PHE A 20 8.32 3.85 -21.15
C PHE A 20 7.82 5.23 -20.69
N ALA A 21 7.79 5.49 -19.39
CA ALA A 21 7.40 6.79 -18.88
C ALA A 21 8.38 7.90 -19.29
N GLU A 22 9.69 7.65 -19.24
CA GLU A 22 10.69 8.59 -19.73
C GLU A 22 10.48 8.93 -21.21
N LYS A 23 10.18 7.93 -22.03
CA LYS A 23 9.99 8.11 -23.49
C LYS A 23 8.68 8.83 -23.83
N THR A 24 7.61 8.60 -23.08
CA THR A 24 6.25 9.02 -23.45
C THR A 24 5.73 10.22 -22.65
N GLY A 25 6.37 10.54 -21.52
CA GLY A 25 5.83 11.49 -20.56
C GLY A 25 4.68 10.94 -19.72
N ALA A 26 4.46 9.62 -19.72
CA ALA A 26 3.45 9.00 -18.87
C ALA A 26 3.79 9.17 -17.38
N LEU A 27 2.76 9.40 -16.57
CA LEU A 27 2.91 9.46 -15.12
C LEU A 27 3.21 8.08 -14.56
N GLN A 28 4.22 8.00 -13.69
CA GLN A 28 4.43 6.82 -12.85
C GLN A 28 3.46 6.88 -11.68
N ILE A 29 2.77 5.77 -11.44
CA ILE A 29 1.86 5.61 -10.30
C ILE A 29 2.40 4.48 -9.44
N HIS A 30 2.89 4.79 -8.25
CA HIS A 30 3.43 3.78 -7.36
C HIS A 30 2.30 2.99 -6.71
N ALA A 31 2.45 1.68 -6.57
CA ALA A 31 1.41 0.81 -5.99
C ALA A 31 1.10 1.08 -4.50
N PHE A 32 1.89 1.91 -3.80
CA PHE A 32 1.72 2.15 -2.36
C PHE A 32 2.51 3.36 -1.83
N ASN A 33 3.74 3.59 -2.31
CA ASN A 33 4.64 4.64 -1.84
C ASN A 33 4.41 5.97 -2.59
N GLN A 34 3.16 6.41 -2.60
CA GLN A 34 2.74 7.65 -3.23
C GLN A 34 1.59 8.24 -2.41
N GLU A 35 1.63 9.56 -2.21
CA GLU A 35 0.69 10.26 -1.32
C GLU A 35 -0.76 10.06 -1.74
N GLU A 36 -1.08 10.22 -3.03
CA GLU A 36 -2.44 10.05 -3.53
C GLU A 36 -2.94 8.60 -3.37
N THR A 37 -2.05 7.62 -3.58
CA THR A 37 -2.37 6.21 -3.36
C THR A 37 -2.68 5.94 -1.90
N LEU A 38 -1.84 6.44 -0.98
CA LEU A 38 -1.99 6.27 0.46
C LEU A 38 -3.28 6.93 0.98
N LEU A 39 -3.55 8.18 0.56
CA LEU A 39 -4.77 8.90 0.91
C LEU A 39 -6.01 8.16 0.40
N GLY A 40 -5.95 7.64 -0.83
CA GLY A 40 -7.02 6.81 -1.40
C GLY A 40 -7.27 5.55 -0.56
N GLN A 41 -6.23 4.87 -0.08
CA GLN A 41 -6.45 3.71 0.80
C GLN A 41 -7.08 4.08 2.15
N GLY A 42 -6.82 5.28 2.65
CA GLY A 42 -7.36 5.78 3.92
C GLY A 42 -8.88 5.93 3.92
N THR A 43 -9.54 6.04 2.76
CA THR A 43 -11.01 6.12 2.70
C THR A 43 -11.68 4.85 3.21
N LEU A 44 -11.01 3.70 3.12
CA LEU A 44 -11.52 2.47 3.73
C LEU A 44 -11.59 2.58 5.27
N GLY A 45 -10.68 3.34 5.89
CA GLY A 45 -10.75 3.63 7.32
C GLY A 45 -12.02 4.41 7.69
N LEU A 46 -12.41 5.40 6.87
CA LEU A 46 -13.65 6.15 7.01
C LEU A 46 -14.88 5.25 6.92
N GLU A 47 -14.90 4.35 5.94
CA GLU A 47 -16.00 3.40 5.75
C GLU A 47 -16.10 2.42 6.94
N ILE A 48 -14.98 1.86 7.39
CA ILE A 48 -14.93 0.95 8.54
C ILE A 48 -15.44 1.62 9.81
N GLU A 49 -15.05 2.86 10.08
CA GLU A 49 -15.51 3.60 11.26
C GLU A 49 -17.00 3.91 11.21
N ALA A 50 -17.52 4.26 10.03
CA ALA A 50 -18.95 4.52 9.85
C ALA A 50 -19.79 3.26 10.11
N ASP A 51 -19.31 2.10 9.66
CA ASP A 51 -20.00 0.81 9.84
C ASP A 51 -19.82 0.23 11.26
N LEU A 52 -18.66 0.49 11.90
CA LEU A 52 -18.28 -0.04 13.20
C LEU A 52 -17.79 1.08 14.13
N PRO A 53 -18.69 1.95 14.63
CA PRO A 53 -18.30 3.13 15.42
C PRO A 53 -17.66 2.81 16.78
N GLU A 54 -17.82 1.58 17.27
CA GLU A 54 -17.25 1.11 18.54
C GLU A 54 -16.00 0.23 18.35
N ILE A 55 -15.43 0.16 17.15
CA ILE A 55 -14.23 -0.64 16.89
C ILE A 55 -13.06 -0.18 17.76
N ASP A 56 -12.43 -1.11 18.49
CA ASP A 56 -11.24 -0.82 19.29
C ASP A 56 -9.94 -1.36 18.66
N THR A 57 -10.05 -2.37 17.79
CA THR A 57 -8.91 -3.06 17.17
C THR A 57 -9.21 -3.44 15.73
N LEU A 58 -8.25 -3.17 14.83
CA LEU A 58 -8.33 -3.53 13.42
C LEU A 58 -7.07 -4.27 12.97
N LEU A 59 -7.26 -5.42 12.33
CA LEU A 59 -6.19 -6.21 11.71
C LEU A 59 -6.10 -5.80 10.23
N VAL A 60 -4.90 -5.44 9.77
CA VAL A 60 -4.69 -4.95 8.40
C VAL A 60 -3.58 -5.75 7.73
N ALA A 61 -3.88 -6.30 6.55
CA ALA A 61 -2.89 -6.97 5.72
C ALA A 61 -1.83 -5.98 5.22
N VAL A 62 -0.57 -6.38 5.26
CA VAL A 62 0.56 -5.54 4.88
C VAL A 62 1.37 -6.19 3.75
N GLY A 63 1.54 -5.43 2.67
CA GLY A 63 2.57 -5.64 1.65
C GLY A 63 3.53 -4.45 1.67
N GLY A 64 3.41 -3.54 0.70
CA GLY A 64 4.21 -2.31 0.66
C GLY A 64 3.82 -1.22 1.67
N GLY A 65 2.75 -1.42 2.45
CA GLY A 65 2.37 -0.50 3.53
C GLY A 65 1.34 0.58 3.19
N GLY A 66 0.95 0.75 1.92
CA GLY A 66 0.00 1.80 1.51
C GLY A 66 -1.38 1.69 2.18
N LEU A 67 -1.93 0.47 2.27
CA LEU A 67 -3.23 0.21 2.89
C LEU A 67 -3.21 0.54 4.40
N ILE A 68 -2.29 -0.08 5.14
CA ILE A 68 -2.16 0.15 6.58
C ILE A 68 -1.77 1.59 6.89
N GLY A 69 -0.94 2.24 6.06
CA GLY A 69 -0.56 3.63 6.21
C GLY A 69 -1.76 4.57 6.08
N GLY A 70 -2.60 4.37 5.05
CA GLY A 70 -3.83 5.15 4.87
C GLY A 70 -4.83 4.96 6.01
N ILE A 71 -5.09 3.70 6.41
CA ILE A 71 -6.00 3.38 7.52
C ILE A 71 -5.47 3.95 8.84
N ALA A 72 -4.16 3.83 9.11
CA ALA A 72 -3.55 4.38 10.32
C ALA A 72 -3.61 5.91 10.35
N ALA A 73 -3.45 6.58 9.21
CA ALA A 73 -3.62 8.02 9.09
C ALA A 73 -5.08 8.44 9.40
N TRP A 74 -6.08 7.68 8.93
CA TRP A 74 -7.49 7.94 9.24
C TRP A 74 -7.82 7.81 10.74
N PHE A 75 -7.45 6.68 11.34
CA PHE A 75 -7.76 6.45 12.76
C PHE A 75 -6.89 7.27 13.69
N SER A 76 -5.68 7.65 13.28
CA SER A 76 -4.77 8.53 14.02
C SER A 76 -4.61 8.13 15.50
N GLY A 77 -4.47 6.83 15.77
CA GLY A 77 -4.25 6.27 17.11
C GLY A 77 -5.50 6.14 17.99
N ARG A 78 -6.70 6.43 17.48
CA ARG A 78 -7.96 6.24 18.23
C ARG A 78 -8.30 4.78 18.50
N ILE A 79 -7.78 3.87 17.67
CA ILE A 79 -7.95 2.41 17.81
C ILE A 79 -6.59 1.73 17.70
N ARG A 80 -6.51 0.47 18.15
CA ARG A 80 -5.35 -0.38 17.95
C ARG A 80 -5.33 -0.91 16.50
N ILE A 81 -4.22 -0.70 15.79
CA ILE A 81 -4.02 -1.28 14.45
C ILE A 81 -2.93 -2.34 14.54
N VAL A 82 -3.22 -3.53 14.01
CA VAL A 82 -2.31 -4.68 14.01
C VAL A 82 -1.95 -5.04 12.58
N ALA A 83 -0.67 -4.90 12.22
CA ALA A 83 -0.14 -5.33 10.94
C ALA A 83 -0.10 -6.85 10.84
N ILE A 84 -0.57 -7.40 9.72
CA ILE A 84 -0.56 -8.83 9.41
C ILE A 84 0.26 -9.07 8.15
N GLU A 85 1.34 -9.82 8.26
CA GLU A 85 2.25 -10.20 7.17
C GLU A 85 2.42 -11.72 7.09
N PRO A 86 2.71 -12.28 5.90
CA PRO A 86 3.12 -13.68 5.78
C PRO A 86 4.50 -13.92 6.41
N GLU A 87 4.68 -15.07 7.06
CA GLU A 87 5.98 -15.48 7.63
C GLU A 87 7.12 -15.50 6.59
N GLY A 88 6.80 -15.79 5.32
CA GLY A 88 7.77 -15.80 4.22
C GLY A 88 8.18 -14.42 3.71
N ALA A 89 7.45 -13.36 4.05
CA ALA A 89 7.73 -11.99 3.62
C ALA A 89 7.38 -10.93 4.71
N PRO A 90 7.97 -11.00 5.92
CA PRO A 90 7.65 -10.11 7.04
C PRO A 90 8.44 -8.79 6.93
N THR A 91 8.19 -8.04 5.85
CA THR A 91 8.98 -6.87 5.46
C THR A 91 8.85 -5.70 6.43
N LEU A 92 7.64 -5.36 6.86
CA LEU A 92 7.38 -4.27 7.80
C LEU A 92 7.83 -4.66 9.21
N TYR A 93 7.55 -5.88 9.64
CA TYR A 93 8.02 -6.40 10.93
C TYR A 93 9.55 -6.28 11.05
N LYS A 94 10.30 -6.78 10.06
CA LYS A 94 11.76 -6.66 10.04
C LYS A 94 12.25 -5.22 9.95
N ALA A 95 11.52 -4.35 9.25
CA ALA A 95 11.86 -2.93 9.18
C ALA A 95 11.71 -2.21 10.53
N PHE A 96 10.77 -2.63 11.39
CA PHE A 96 10.62 -2.09 12.75
C PHE A 96 11.60 -2.67 13.77
N GLU A 97 12.26 -3.79 13.49
CA GLU A 97 13.33 -4.33 14.34
C GLU A 97 14.70 -3.68 14.09
N ALA A 98 14.86 -2.98 12.97
CA ALA A 98 16.11 -2.32 12.54
C ALA A 98 16.30 -0.94 13.20
#